data_AF-A0A1W0E6F9-F1
#
_entry.id   AF-A0A1W0E6F9-F1
#
_cell.length_a   1.000
_cell.length_b   1.000
_cell.length_c   1.000
_cell.angle_alpha   90.00
_cell.angle_beta   90.00
_cell.angle_gamma   90.00
#
_symmetry.space_group_name_H-M   'P 1'
#
loop_
_entity.id
_entity.type
_entity.pdbx_description
1 polymer ?
#
loop_
_entity_poly.entity_id
_entity_poly.type
_entity_poly.pdbx_seq_one_letter_code
_entity_poly.pdbx_strand_id
1 'polypeptide(L)'
;MNNDNNALKMPSIFAKLLIITQAHLGGVKSTKQMKKYIYGERKDRIAVFDLQKTWKKFVLAARAICGLPHSDDITVISCKTFGKKPVMKFAEAVGTKSYTGRFIPGSFSNTTIKNSCEPRLIIVSDPVVDKQAVEEAALVNCPTIAFCNTDSDLKYVDIAIPLNNRSPKAIGASFFILSRLVNFIKHGVPMDQEIKEVELFFYRCPSELEALQEEQNEDNYIEMVAKSLKEYKDTDDFGQKAH
;
A
#
# COMPACT_ATOMS: atom_id res chain seq x y z
N MET A 1 -34.03 9.93 -0.22
CA MET A 1 -34.29 8.71 0.57
C MET A 1 -32.97 7.97 0.71
N ASN A 2 -32.49 7.79 1.95
CA ASN A 2 -31.10 7.47 2.27
C ASN A 2 -30.71 6.07 1.79
N ASN A 3 -29.80 6.03 0.80
CA ASN A 3 -29.17 4.81 0.29
C ASN A 3 -28.09 4.24 1.24
N ASP A 4 -28.00 4.77 2.47
CA ASP A 4 -26.91 4.50 3.41
C ASP A 4 -26.94 3.09 4.02
N ASN A 5 -28.07 2.39 3.92
CA ASN A 5 -28.19 1.01 4.41
C ASN A 5 -27.47 -0.03 3.52
N ASN A 6 -27.15 0.31 2.26
CA ASN A 6 -26.44 -0.57 1.33
C ASN A 6 -24.96 -0.18 1.15
N ALA A 7 -24.47 0.77 1.96
CA ALA A 7 -23.09 1.22 1.91
C ALA A 7 -22.17 0.22 2.62
N LEU A 8 -21.12 -0.22 1.93
CA LEU A 8 -20.08 -1.07 2.50
C LEU A 8 -19.44 -0.36 3.70
N LYS A 9 -19.73 -0.85 4.91
CA LYS A 9 -19.25 -0.26 6.16
C LYS A 9 -17.77 -0.56 6.35
N MET A 10 -17.05 0.33 7.03
CA MET A 10 -15.64 0.13 7.35
C MET A 10 -15.51 -0.97 8.42
N PRO A 11 -14.77 -2.05 8.17
CA PRO A 11 -14.41 -3.02 9.20
C PRO A 11 -13.62 -2.35 10.33
N SER A 12 -13.90 -2.72 11.58
CA SER A 12 -13.21 -2.15 12.75
C SER A 12 -11.70 -2.41 12.72
N ILE A 13 -11.28 -3.50 12.07
CA ILE A 13 -9.86 -3.86 11.94
C ILE A 13 -9.11 -2.85 11.08
N PHE A 14 -9.70 -2.40 9.97
CA PHE A 14 -9.09 -1.40 9.09
C PHE A 14 -9.06 -0.02 9.74
N ALA A 15 -10.09 0.33 10.52
CA ALA A 15 -10.08 1.55 11.32
C ALA A 15 -8.89 1.55 12.31
N LYS A 16 -8.69 0.44 13.04
CA LYS A 16 -7.53 0.28 13.94
C LYS A 16 -6.21 0.35 13.18
N LEU A 17 -6.11 -0.31 12.01
CA LEU A 17 -4.90 -0.29 11.18
C LEU A 17 -4.53 1.12 10.71
N LEU A 18 -5.51 1.93 10.26
CA LEU A 18 -5.29 3.33 9.86
C LEU A 18 -4.86 4.22 11.04
N ILE A 19 -5.31 3.89 12.25
CA ILE A 19 -4.90 4.60 13.47
C ILE A 19 -3.47 4.21 13.86
N ILE A 20 -3.16 2.91 13.94
CA ILE A 20 -1.84 2.38 14.33
C ILE A 20 -0.75 2.86 13.37
N THR A 21 -1.04 2.88 12.06
CA THR A 21 -0.09 3.33 11.03
C THR A 21 0.00 4.86 10.90
N GLN A 22 -0.76 5.60 11.71
CA GLN A 22 -0.85 7.07 11.70
C GLN A 22 -1.32 7.64 10.34
N ALA A 23 -2.11 6.87 9.59
CA ALA A 23 -2.67 7.29 8.30
C ALA A 23 -3.69 8.43 8.41
N HIS A 24 -4.34 8.56 9.57
CA HIS A 24 -5.30 9.60 9.88
C HIS A 24 -4.68 10.98 10.16
N LEU A 25 -3.36 11.07 10.35
CA LEU A 25 -2.66 12.33 10.63
C LEU A 25 -2.24 13.01 9.32
N GLY A 26 -2.64 14.25 9.13
CA GLY A 26 -2.26 15.08 8.00
C GLY A 26 -1.00 15.93 8.28
N GLY A 27 -0.83 16.98 7.48
CA GLY A 27 0.15 18.04 7.72
C GLY A 27 -0.41 19.23 8.49
N VAL A 28 0.44 20.24 8.71
CA VAL A 28 0.06 21.54 9.30
C VAL A 28 -0.60 22.45 8.26
N LYS A 29 -0.17 22.35 7.00
CA LYS A 29 -0.75 23.11 5.88
C LYS A 29 -1.88 22.31 5.26
N SER A 30 -2.96 22.99 4.89
CA SER A 30 -4.10 22.40 4.19
C SER A 30 -4.49 23.19 2.94
N THR A 31 -4.58 22.51 1.81
CA THR A 31 -5.08 23.05 0.55
C THR A 31 -6.60 23.18 0.61
N LYS A 32 -7.16 24.23 -0.01
CA LYS A 32 -8.62 24.53 0.02
C LYS A 32 -9.48 23.33 -0.38
N GLN A 33 -9.05 22.56 -1.37
CA GLN A 33 -9.78 21.38 -1.85
C GLN A 33 -9.77 20.21 -0.85
N MET A 34 -8.69 20.06 -0.07
CA MET A 34 -8.53 18.98 0.90
C MET A 34 -9.26 19.24 2.23
N LYS A 35 -9.61 20.51 2.54
CA LYS A 35 -10.33 20.88 3.76
C LYS A 35 -11.60 20.08 4.00
N LYS A 36 -12.31 19.65 2.95
CA LYS A 36 -13.53 18.85 3.07
C LYS A 36 -13.31 17.44 3.67
N TYR A 37 -12.10 16.91 3.60
CA TYR A 37 -11.73 15.61 4.17
C TYR A 37 -11.16 15.69 5.59
N ILE A 38 -10.89 16.91 6.08
CA ILE A 38 -10.39 17.13 7.44
C ILE A 38 -11.57 17.06 8.40
N TYR A 39 -11.38 16.31 9.49
CA TYR A 39 -12.32 16.24 10.61
C TYR A 39 -12.12 17.42 11.57
N GLY A 40 -10.86 17.69 11.92
CA GLY A 40 -10.47 18.78 12.80
C GLY A 40 -8.96 18.90 12.91
N GLU A 41 -8.49 19.70 13.86
CA GLU A 41 -7.07 19.92 14.12
C GLU A 41 -6.73 19.53 15.56
N ARG A 42 -5.56 18.92 15.75
CA ARG A 42 -5.00 18.64 17.09
C ARG A 42 -4.45 19.92 17.70
N LYS A 43 -4.18 19.91 19.01
CA LYS A 43 -3.46 20.98 19.73
C LYS A 43 -2.16 21.41 19.04
N ASP A 44 -1.48 20.48 18.38
CA ASP A 44 -0.22 20.70 17.66
C ASP A 44 -0.40 21.31 16.25
N ARG A 45 -1.62 21.74 15.90
CA ARG A 45 -2.03 22.22 14.55
C ARG A 45 -1.88 21.19 13.42
N ILE A 46 -1.73 19.91 13.77
CA ILE A 46 -1.77 18.81 12.81
C ILE A 46 -3.24 18.55 12.47
N ALA A 47 -3.57 18.61 11.19
CA ALA A 47 -4.90 18.25 10.72
C ALA A 47 -5.15 16.74 10.86
N VAL A 48 -6.38 16.37 11.21
CA VAL A 48 -6.82 14.98 11.35
C VAL A 48 -7.84 14.68 10.27
N PHE A 49 -7.62 13.62 9.50
CA PHE A 49 -8.56 13.17 8.47
C PHE A 49 -9.78 12.48 9.05
N ASP A 50 -10.93 12.69 8.40
CA ASP A 50 -12.16 11.97 8.69
C ASP A 50 -12.11 10.57 8.06
N LEU A 51 -11.96 9.55 8.91
CA LEU A 51 -11.86 8.15 8.49
C LEU A 51 -13.10 7.66 7.71
N GLN A 52 -14.30 8.19 7.99
CA GLN A 52 -15.50 7.80 7.25
C GLN A 52 -15.45 8.32 5.81
N LYS A 53 -14.97 9.55 5.62
CA LYS A 53 -14.77 10.12 4.28
C LYS A 53 -13.63 9.43 3.54
N THR A 54 -12.53 9.11 4.23
CA THR A 54 -11.43 8.30 3.70
C THR A 54 -11.95 6.95 3.20
N TRP A 55 -12.75 6.24 4.01
CA TRP A 55 -13.32 4.96 3.63
C TRP A 55 -14.23 5.05 2.39
N LYS A 56 -15.10 6.06 2.32
CA LYS A 56 -15.95 6.30 1.14
C LYS A 56 -15.10 6.48 -0.13
N LYS A 57 -13.91 7.09 -0.02
CA LYS A 57 -12.98 7.25 -1.14
C LYS A 57 -12.23 5.96 -1.50
N PHE A 58 -11.85 5.15 -0.51
CA PHE A 58 -11.33 3.80 -0.76
C PHE A 58 -12.34 2.93 -1.52
N VAL A 59 -13.61 2.93 -1.10
CA VAL A 59 -14.67 2.17 -1.79
C VAL A 59 -14.90 2.69 -3.21
N LEU A 60 -14.88 4.01 -3.41
CA LEU A 60 -15.00 4.61 -4.74
C LEU A 60 -13.84 4.21 -5.66
N ALA A 61 -12.60 4.26 -5.16
CA ALA A 61 -11.42 3.84 -5.90
C ALA A 61 -11.45 2.36 -6.25
N ALA A 62 -11.79 1.49 -5.28
CA ALA A 62 -11.90 0.05 -5.51
C ALA A 62 -12.95 -0.28 -6.56
N ARG A 63 -14.11 0.40 -6.56
CA ARG A 63 -15.13 0.25 -7.60
C ARG A 63 -14.64 0.68 -8.98
N ALA A 64 -13.88 1.78 -9.08
CA ALA A 64 -13.29 2.23 -10.33
C ALA A 64 -12.30 1.19 -10.90
N ILE A 65 -11.46 0.62 -10.02
CA ILE A 65 -10.52 -0.46 -10.36
C ILE A 65 -11.26 -1.72 -10.84
N CYS A 66 -12.35 -2.09 -10.17
CA CYS A 66 -13.14 -3.26 -10.53
C CYS A 66 -13.99 -3.06 -11.80
N GLY A 67 -14.25 -1.80 -12.19
CA GLY A 67 -14.96 -1.48 -13.42
C GLY A 67 -14.17 -1.79 -14.70
N LEU A 68 -12.86 -2.02 -14.59
CA LEU A 68 -12.03 -2.42 -15.72
C LEU A 68 -12.01 -3.94 -15.90
N PRO A 69 -12.15 -4.45 -17.14
CA PRO A 69 -12.20 -5.88 -17.42
C PRO A 69 -10.85 -6.57 -17.16
N HIS A 70 -9.75 -5.91 -17.53
CA HIS A 70 -8.40 -6.43 -17.38
C HIS A 70 -7.65 -5.65 -16.32
N SER A 71 -7.13 -6.33 -15.29
CA SER A 71 -6.31 -5.71 -14.25
C SER A 71 -4.96 -5.20 -14.81
N ASP A 72 -4.45 -5.80 -15.88
CA ASP A 72 -3.18 -5.45 -16.53
C ASP A 72 -3.17 -4.07 -17.21
N ASP A 73 -4.35 -3.49 -17.45
CA ASP A 73 -4.50 -2.13 -17.99
C ASP A 73 -4.30 -1.05 -16.92
N ILE A 74 -4.19 -1.47 -15.65
CA ILE A 74 -4.00 -0.58 -14.50
C ILE A 74 -2.52 -0.54 -14.16
N THR A 75 -1.98 0.67 -14.07
CA THR A 75 -0.58 0.88 -13.69
C THR A 75 -0.50 1.60 -12.36
N VAL A 76 0.16 0.96 -11.39
CA VAL A 76 0.39 1.49 -10.06
C VAL A 76 1.80 2.05 -9.96
N ILE A 77 1.93 3.29 -9.53
CA ILE A 77 3.16 4.08 -9.67
C ILE A 77 3.60 4.61 -8.31
N SER A 78 4.89 4.46 -8.05
CA SER A 78 5.57 5.15 -6.96
C SER A 78 7.04 5.39 -7.29
N CYS A 79 7.42 6.66 -7.41
CA CYS A 79 8.82 7.09 -7.40
C CYS A 79 9.38 7.20 -5.99
N LYS A 80 8.51 7.31 -4.98
CA LYS A 80 8.89 7.37 -3.57
C LYS A 80 9.55 6.07 -3.12
N THR A 81 10.64 6.17 -2.36
CA THR A 81 11.39 5.01 -1.82
C THR A 81 10.48 4.09 -1.00
N PHE A 82 9.66 4.68 -0.12
CA PHE A 82 8.75 3.97 0.76
C PHE A 82 7.60 3.28 0.02
N GLY A 83 7.23 3.76 -1.17
CA GLY A 83 6.11 3.22 -1.93
C GLY A 83 6.48 2.06 -2.86
N LYS A 84 7.78 1.81 -3.11
CA LYS A 84 8.22 0.74 -4.03
C LYS A 84 7.67 -0.63 -3.64
N LYS A 85 7.90 -1.05 -2.39
CA LYS A 85 7.46 -2.36 -1.88
C LYS A 85 5.93 -2.49 -1.80
N PRO A 86 5.18 -1.52 -1.24
CA PRO A 86 3.71 -1.54 -1.29
C PRO A 86 3.15 -1.68 -2.71
N VAL A 87 3.72 -0.98 -3.69
CA VAL A 87 3.25 -0.99 -5.08
C VAL A 87 3.50 -2.35 -5.74
N MET A 88 4.68 -2.95 -5.54
CA MET A 88 4.96 -4.31 -6.04
C MET A 88 4.01 -5.34 -5.41
N LYS A 89 3.81 -5.29 -4.09
CA LYS A 89 2.88 -6.21 -3.41
C LYS A 89 1.42 -5.99 -3.77
N PHE A 90 1.01 -4.76 -4.04
CA PHE A 90 -0.32 -4.48 -4.57
C PHE A 90 -0.51 -5.09 -5.97
N ALA A 91 0.49 -4.93 -6.84
CA ALA A 91 0.49 -5.49 -8.18
C ALA A 91 0.39 -7.02 -8.17
N GLU A 92 1.16 -7.69 -7.31
CA GLU A 92 1.05 -9.13 -7.08
C GLU A 92 -0.34 -9.56 -6.59
N ALA A 93 -0.94 -8.80 -5.66
CA ALA A 93 -2.21 -9.16 -5.03
C ALA A 93 -3.44 -8.98 -5.93
N VAL A 94 -3.39 -8.05 -6.89
CA VAL A 94 -4.53 -7.68 -7.76
C VAL A 94 -4.30 -8.09 -9.23
N GLY A 95 -3.06 -8.37 -9.61
CA GLY A 95 -2.64 -8.63 -10.99
C GLY A 95 -2.58 -7.36 -11.83
N THR A 96 -2.05 -6.26 -11.28
CA THR A 96 -1.87 -5.00 -12.02
C THR A 96 -0.42 -4.80 -12.43
N LYS A 97 -0.13 -3.86 -13.34
CA LYS A 97 1.26 -3.47 -13.63
C LYS A 97 1.79 -2.54 -12.55
N SER A 98 3.02 -2.77 -12.10
CA SER A 98 3.72 -1.87 -11.17
C SER A 98 4.82 -1.10 -11.89
N TYR A 99 4.88 0.21 -11.65
CA TYR A 99 6.00 1.06 -12.02
C TYR A 99 6.68 1.58 -10.76
N THR A 100 7.87 1.04 -10.47
CA THR A 100 8.66 1.46 -9.32
C THR A 100 9.98 2.05 -9.75
N GLY A 101 10.37 3.18 -9.15
CA GLY A 101 11.63 3.86 -9.46
C GLY A 101 11.43 5.20 -10.14
N ARG A 102 12.47 5.70 -10.80
CA ARG A 102 12.43 7.01 -11.45
C ARG A 102 11.51 6.94 -12.67
N PHE A 103 10.47 7.76 -12.69
CA PHE A 103 9.60 7.90 -13.85
C PHE A 103 10.36 8.49 -15.03
N ILE A 104 10.30 7.81 -16.17
CA ILE A 104 10.92 8.25 -17.42
C ILE A 104 9.90 9.15 -18.13
N PRO A 105 10.22 10.43 -18.39
CA PRO A 105 9.32 11.30 -19.13
C PRO A 105 9.03 10.74 -20.53
N GLY A 106 7.76 10.75 -20.91
CA GLY A 106 7.26 10.15 -22.15
C GLY A 106 6.89 8.67 -22.01
N SER A 107 6.95 8.09 -20.81
CA SER A 107 6.56 6.69 -20.59
C SER A 107 5.13 6.37 -21.02
N PHE A 108 4.22 7.35 -20.99
CA PHE A 108 2.83 7.15 -21.44
C PHE A 108 2.54 7.70 -22.83
N SER A 109 3.25 8.74 -23.26
CA SER A 109 2.96 9.43 -24.53
C SER A 109 3.84 8.98 -25.70
N ASN A 110 5.05 8.48 -25.43
CA ASN A 110 6.01 8.09 -26.46
C ASN A 110 6.17 6.57 -26.52
N THR A 111 5.64 5.97 -27.58
CA THR A 111 5.72 4.52 -27.85
C THR A 111 7.12 4.04 -28.24
N THR A 112 8.04 4.95 -28.57
CA THR A 112 9.44 4.61 -28.95
C THR A 112 10.29 4.23 -27.73
N ILE A 113 9.90 4.63 -26.53
CA ILE A 113 10.67 4.36 -25.31
C ILE A 113 10.56 2.88 -24.95
N LYS A 114 11.70 2.27 -24.58
CA LYS A 114 11.73 0.91 -24.03
C LYS A 114 10.97 0.91 -22.70
N ASN A 115 9.96 0.05 -22.58
CA ASN A 115 8.99 -0.02 -21.47
C ASN A 115 7.94 1.12 -21.46
N SER A 116 7.52 1.59 -22.64
CA SER A 116 6.30 2.37 -22.77
C SER A 116 5.10 1.58 -22.24
N CYS A 117 4.19 2.27 -21.55
CA CYS A 117 2.99 1.68 -20.97
C CYS A 117 1.79 2.57 -21.33
N GLU A 118 0.71 1.97 -21.80
CA GLU A 118 -0.55 2.67 -22.09
C GLU A 118 -1.60 2.27 -21.04
N PRO A 119 -1.62 2.92 -19.87
CA PRO A 119 -2.58 2.58 -18.83
C PRO A 119 -3.97 3.13 -19.16
N ARG A 120 -5.01 2.38 -18.79
CA ARG A 120 -6.40 2.87 -18.78
C ARG A 120 -6.80 3.50 -17.46
N LEU A 121 -6.04 3.23 -16.40
CA LEU A 121 -6.18 3.87 -15.09
C LEU A 121 -4.82 3.83 -14.40
N ILE A 122 -4.45 4.94 -13.76
CA ILE A 122 -3.25 4.97 -12.92
C ILE A 122 -3.58 5.15 -11.45
N ILE A 123 -2.79 4.51 -10.60
CA ILE A 123 -2.84 4.67 -9.15
C ILE A 123 -1.50 5.22 -8.68
N VAL A 124 -1.52 6.33 -7.97
CA VAL A 124 -0.32 7.08 -7.60
C VAL A 124 -0.19 7.18 -6.08
N SER A 125 1.03 6.93 -5.59
CA SER A 125 1.34 6.94 -4.15
C SER A 125 1.38 8.35 -3.54
N ASP A 126 1.85 9.33 -4.29
CA ASP A 126 1.98 10.71 -3.84
C ASP A 126 1.97 11.65 -5.06
N PRO A 127 0.93 12.49 -5.25
CA PRO A 127 0.84 13.35 -6.42
C PRO A 127 1.93 14.43 -6.48
N VAL A 128 2.60 14.72 -5.36
CA VAL A 128 3.70 15.72 -5.33
C VAL A 128 4.99 15.13 -5.86
N VAL A 129 5.31 13.88 -5.48
CA VAL A 129 6.54 13.19 -5.89
C VAL A 129 6.39 12.60 -7.29
N ASP A 130 5.22 12.05 -7.58
CA ASP A 130 4.91 11.35 -8.83
C ASP A 130 4.22 12.28 -9.85
N LYS A 131 4.44 13.60 -9.72
CA LYS A 131 3.77 14.64 -10.52
C LYS A 131 3.90 14.41 -12.03
N GLN A 132 5.06 13.94 -12.49
CA GLN A 132 5.31 13.66 -13.90
C GLN A 132 4.33 12.61 -14.46
N ALA A 133 4.04 11.56 -13.68
CA ALA A 133 3.09 10.53 -14.09
C ALA A 133 1.65 11.06 -14.16
N VAL A 134 1.29 11.92 -13.21
CA VAL A 134 -0.04 12.57 -13.16
C VAL A 134 -0.24 13.51 -14.34
N GLU A 135 0.77 14.31 -14.69
CA GLU A 135 0.70 15.22 -15.85
C GLU A 135 0.67 14.46 -17.17
N GLU A 136 1.45 13.38 -17.31
CA GLU A 136 1.40 12.55 -18.52
C GLU A 136 0.09 11.77 -18.66
N ALA A 137 -0.49 11.31 -17.55
CA ALA A 137 -1.82 10.68 -17.57
C ALA A 137 -2.88 11.65 -18.10
N ALA A 138 -2.81 12.93 -17.73
CA ALA A 138 -3.69 13.95 -18.27
C ALA A 138 -3.51 14.15 -19.78
N LEU A 139 -2.29 14.04 -20.31
CA LEU A 139 -2.02 14.16 -21.75
C LEU A 139 -2.64 13.02 -22.56
N VAL A 140 -2.68 11.81 -21.99
CA VAL A 140 -3.21 10.61 -22.65
C VAL A 140 -4.68 10.30 -22.27
N ASN A 141 -5.35 11.22 -21.56
CA ASN A 141 -6.72 11.06 -21.06
C ASN A 141 -6.93 9.84 -20.16
N CYS A 142 -5.93 9.51 -19.34
CA CYS A 142 -6.00 8.40 -18.39
C CYS A 142 -6.48 8.90 -17.00
N PRO A 143 -7.55 8.31 -16.43
CA PRO A 143 -8.03 8.66 -15.10
C PRO A 143 -7.01 8.32 -14.01
N THR A 144 -6.87 9.22 -13.03
CA THR A 144 -5.87 9.13 -11.97
C THR A 144 -6.49 9.01 -10.58
N ILE A 145 -6.13 7.95 -9.87
CA ILE A 145 -6.40 7.76 -8.45
C ILE A 145 -5.12 8.09 -7.68
N ALA A 146 -5.19 8.94 -6.67
CA ALA A 146 -4.02 9.31 -5.88
C ALA A 146 -4.29 9.30 -4.38
N PHE A 147 -3.25 8.90 -3.65
CA PHE A 147 -3.16 9.07 -2.21
C PHE A 147 -2.68 10.49 -1.87
N CYS A 148 -3.56 11.28 -1.25
CA CYS A 148 -3.36 12.71 -1.07
C CYS A 148 -3.31 13.10 0.41
N ASN A 149 -2.30 13.87 0.77
CA ASN A 149 -2.18 14.50 2.09
C ASN A 149 -2.84 15.88 2.09
N THR A 150 -2.86 16.56 3.23
CA THR A 150 -3.56 17.83 3.39
C THR A 150 -2.99 18.95 2.52
N ASP A 151 -1.69 18.90 2.25
CA ASP A 151 -0.93 19.85 1.44
C ASP A 151 -0.80 19.45 -0.04
N SER A 152 -1.35 18.29 -0.44
CA SER A 152 -1.30 17.83 -1.83
C SER A 152 -2.21 18.69 -2.73
N ASP A 153 -1.70 19.03 -3.92
CA ASP A 153 -2.50 19.61 -5.00
C ASP A 153 -3.28 18.52 -5.72
N LEU A 154 -4.58 18.74 -5.96
CA LEU A 154 -5.45 17.78 -6.67
C LEU A 154 -5.56 18.08 -8.17
N LYS A 155 -4.55 18.72 -8.76
CA LYS A 155 -4.55 18.98 -10.21
C LYS A 155 -4.41 17.65 -10.95
N TYR A 156 -5.33 17.40 -11.89
CA TYR A 156 -5.40 16.16 -12.68
C TYR A 156 -5.60 14.87 -11.88
N VAL A 157 -6.08 14.97 -10.63
CA VAL A 157 -6.45 13.82 -9.80
C VAL A 157 -7.97 13.70 -9.77
N ASP A 158 -8.50 12.61 -10.31
CA ASP A 158 -9.94 12.36 -10.35
C ASP A 158 -10.47 11.83 -9.01
N ILE A 159 -9.77 10.84 -8.45
CA ILE A 159 -10.12 10.23 -7.17
C ILE A 159 -8.98 10.45 -6.18
N ALA A 160 -9.15 11.48 -5.34
CA ALA A 160 -8.29 11.73 -4.19
C ALA A 160 -8.75 10.90 -2.98
N ILE A 161 -7.86 10.04 -2.47
CA ILE A 161 -8.04 9.32 -1.21
C ILE A 161 -7.23 10.06 -0.13
N PRO A 162 -7.89 10.63 0.90
CA PRO A 162 -7.22 11.41 1.93
C PRO A 162 -6.50 10.50 2.94
N LEU A 163 -5.17 10.60 3.00
CA LEU A 163 -4.32 9.87 3.94
C LEU A 163 -2.94 10.53 4.14
N ASN A 164 -2.25 10.09 5.20
CA ASN A 164 -0.85 10.40 5.42
C ASN A 164 0.06 9.68 4.42
N ASN A 165 0.54 10.38 3.41
CA ASN A 165 1.50 9.84 2.45
C ASN A 165 2.97 10.04 2.86
N ARG A 166 3.27 10.55 4.06
CA ARG A 166 4.66 10.75 4.55
C ARG A 166 5.18 9.55 5.33
N SER A 167 4.29 8.81 5.98
CA SER A 167 4.64 7.62 6.76
C SER A 167 4.74 6.38 5.86
N PRO A 168 5.86 5.62 5.90
CA PRO A 168 5.99 4.36 5.16
C PRO A 168 4.90 3.34 5.51
N LYS A 169 4.56 3.27 6.80
CA LYS A 169 3.54 2.36 7.32
C LYS A 169 2.14 2.74 6.83
N ALA A 170 1.83 4.03 6.75
CA ALA A 170 0.53 4.50 6.26
C ALA A 170 0.32 4.18 4.78
N ILE A 171 1.34 4.38 3.94
CA ILE A 171 1.28 4.02 2.51
C ILE A 171 1.07 2.50 2.34
N GLY A 172 1.87 1.69 3.07
CA GLY A 172 1.74 0.23 3.03
C GLY A 172 0.37 -0.27 3.44
N ALA A 173 -0.16 0.23 4.57
CA ALA A 173 -1.52 -0.09 5.01
C ALA A 173 -2.59 0.35 3.99
N SER A 174 -2.40 1.48 3.32
CA SER A 174 -3.38 2.00 2.35
C SER A 174 -3.45 1.13 1.10
N PHE A 175 -2.30 0.72 0.56
CA PHE A 175 -2.27 -0.24 -0.54
C PHE A 175 -2.85 -1.60 -0.13
N PHE A 176 -2.55 -2.09 1.07
CA PHE A 176 -3.13 -3.33 1.59
C PHE A 176 -4.66 -3.26 1.72
N ILE A 177 -5.20 -2.18 2.28
CA ILE A 177 -6.65 -2.00 2.40
C ILE A 177 -7.29 -1.94 1.00
N LEU A 178 -6.66 -1.23 0.06
CA LEU A 178 -7.16 -1.12 -1.30
C LEU A 178 -7.15 -2.48 -2.03
N SER A 179 -6.09 -3.29 -1.88
CA SER A 179 -6.03 -4.62 -2.51
C SER A 179 -7.08 -5.57 -1.95
N ARG A 180 -7.27 -5.58 -0.63
CA ARG A 180 -8.33 -6.37 0.02
C ARG A 180 -9.73 -5.94 -0.44
N LEU A 181 -9.97 -4.64 -0.59
CA LEU A 181 -11.23 -4.14 -1.12
C LEU A 181 -11.48 -4.56 -2.58
N VAL A 182 -10.47 -4.48 -3.42
CA VAL A 182 -10.58 -4.91 -4.83
C VAL A 182 -10.85 -6.41 -4.90
N ASN A 183 -10.13 -7.22 -4.14
CA ASN A 183 -10.30 -8.67 -4.12
C ASN A 183 -11.66 -9.08 -3.51
N PHE A 184 -12.16 -8.37 -2.50
CA PHE A 184 -13.50 -8.56 -1.99
C PHE A 184 -14.57 -8.27 -3.07
N ILE A 185 -14.44 -7.16 -3.80
CA ILE A 185 -15.42 -6.79 -4.83
C ILE A 185 -15.35 -7.72 -6.06
N LYS A 186 -14.14 -8.11 -6.50
CA LYS A 186 -13.96 -8.98 -7.68
C LYS A 186 -14.25 -10.46 -7.40
N HIS A 187 -13.79 -10.97 -6.27
CA HIS A 187 -13.75 -12.41 -5.99
C HIS A 187 -14.60 -12.82 -4.78
N GLY A 188 -15.19 -11.88 -4.04
CA GLY A 188 -15.98 -12.18 -2.84
C GLY A 188 -15.14 -12.65 -1.65
N VAL A 189 -13.81 -12.49 -1.70
CA VAL A 189 -12.91 -12.92 -0.62
C VAL A 189 -13.13 -12.06 0.62
N PRO A 190 -13.35 -12.64 1.82
CA PRO A 190 -13.54 -11.87 3.04
C PRO A 190 -12.39 -10.90 3.33
N MET A 191 -12.72 -9.67 3.73
CA MET A 191 -11.72 -8.62 4.00
C MET A 191 -10.85 -8.89 5.24
N ASP A 192 -11.35 -9.66 6.20
CA ASP A 192 -10.73 -9.88 7.50
C ASP A 192 -9.73 -11.07 7.51
N GLN A 193 -9.64 -11.81 6.40
CA GLN A 193 -8.70 -12.92 6.28
C GLN A 193 -7.26 -12.41 6.22
N GLU A 194 -6.35 -13.10 6.93
CA GLU A 194 -4.89 -12.93 6.79
C GLU A 194 -4.39 -11.48 6.93
N ILE A 195 -4.86 -10.77 7.96
CA ILE A 195 -4.43 -9.40 8.24
C ILE A 195 -2.91 -9.28 8.49
N LYS A 196 -2.27 -10.36 8.94
CA LYS A 196 -0.81 -10.41 9.17
C LYS A 196 0.00 -10.10 7.91
N GLU A 197 -0.56 -10.32 6.72
CA GLU A 197 0.09 -10.01 5.44
C GLU A 197 0.31 -8.50 5.22
N VAL A 198 -0.32 -7.63 6.02
CA VAL A 198 -0.06 -6.19 5.96
C VAL A 198 1.41 -5.84 6.15
N GLU A 199 2.16 -6.65 6.91
CA GLU A 199 3.59 -6.42 7.12
C GLU A 199 4.42 -6.59 5.85
N LEU A 200 3.94 -7.40 4.90
CA LEU A 200 4.59 -7.56 3.59
C LEU A 200 4.53 -6.26 2.78
N PHE A 201 3.51 -5.43 3.00
CA PHE A 201 3.38 -4.13 2.34
C PHE A 201 4.29 -3.07 2.95
N PHE A 202 4.76 -3.24 4.19
CA PHE A 202 5.61 -2.22 4.82
C PHE A 202 7.01 -2.21 4.22
N TYR A 203 7.42 -1.01 3.81
CA TYR A 203 8.82 -0.70 3.51
C TYR A 203 9.65 -0.74 4.79
N ARG A 204 10.77 -1.45 4.73
CA ARG A 204 11.82 -1.46 5.75
C ARG A 204 13.10 -0.94 5.11
N CYS A 205 13.93 -0.23 5.87
CA CYS A 205 15.19 0.26 5.33
C CYS A 205 16.11 -0.93 4.98
N PRO A 206 16.94 -0.84 3.93
CA PRO A 206 17.88 -1.91 3.58
C PRO A 206 18.78 -2.34 4.74
N SER A 207 19.30 -1.39 5.51
CA SER A 207 20.12 -1.66 6.70
C SER A 207 19.36 -2.44 7.80
N GLU A 208 18.07 -2.13 7.98
CA GLU A 208 17.23 -2.86 8.94
C GLU A 208 16.93 -4.28 8.43
N LEU A 209 16.83 -4.47 7.11
CA LEU A 209 16.63 -5.79 6.52
C LEU A 209 17.87 -6.67 6.66
N GLU A 210 19.06 -6.10 6.46
CA GLU A 210 20.34 -6.79 6.64
C GLU A 210 20.51 -7.23 8.10
N ALA A 211 20.30 -6.33 9.07
CA ALA A 211 20.37 -6.67 10.49
C ALA A 211 19.38 -7.79 10.89
N LEU A 212 18.13 -7.73 10.40
CA LEU A 212 17.14 -8.78 10.66
C LEU A 212 17.50 -10.11 10.00
N GLN A 213 18.16 -10.08 8.84
CA GLN A 213 18.64 -11.30 8.17
C GLN A 213 19.79 -11.90 8.95
N GLU A 214 20.70 -11.08 9.48
CA GLU A 214 21.79 -11.53 10.35
C GLU A 214 21.24 -12.17 11.63
N GLU A 215 20.31 -11.50 12.32
CA GLU A 215 19.62 -12.06 13.50
C GLU A 215 18.92 -13.39 13.20
N GLN A 216 18.18 -13.47 12.08
CA GLN A 216 17.51 -14.72 11.67
C GLN A 216 18.51 -15.83 11.31
N ASN A 217 19.64 -15.49 10.69
CA ASN A 217 20.67 -16.44 10.35
C ASN A 217 21.38 -16.97 11.60
N GLU A 218 21.62 -16.11 12.59
CA GLU A 218 22.16 -16.51 13.90
C GLU A 218 21.18 -17.43 14.64
N ASP A 219 19.89 -17.07 14.71
CA ASP A 219 18.86 -17.90 15.34
C ASP A 219 18.76 -19.28 14.67
N ASN A 220 18.73 -19.32 13.34
CA ASN A 220 18.71 -20.56 12.56
C ASN A 220 19.97 -21.40 12.78
N TYR A 221 21.14 -20.77 12.89
CA TYR A 221 22.40 -21.45 13.17
C TYR A 221 22.40 -22.05 14.58
N ILE A 222 21.93 -21.31 15.59
CA ILE A 222 21.78 -21.79 16.96
C ILE A 222 20.81 -23.00 17.00
N GLU A 223 19.67 -22.91 16.31
CA GLU A 223 18.70 -24.00 16.25
C GLU A 223 19.27 -25.25 15.56
N MET A 224 20.05 -25.07 14.48
CA MET A 224 20.74 -26.16 13.80
C MET A 224 21.77 -26.83 14.70
N VAL A 225 22.62 -26.06 15.40
CA VAL A 225 23.61 -26.58 16.34
C VAL A 225 22.93 -27.31 17.51
N ALA A 226 21.85 -26.76 18.05
CA ALA A 226 21.08 -27.41 19.12
C ALA A 226 20.47 -28.75 18.66
N LYS A 227 20.01 -28.83 17.40
CA LYS A 227 19.48 -30.06 16.81
C LYS A 227 20.58 -31.11 16.62
N SER A 228 21.74 -30.73 16.08
CA SER A 228 22.89 -31.63 15.93
C SER A 228 23.43 -32.14 17.27
N LEU A 229 23.45 -31.30 18.31
CA LEU A 229 23.84 -31.71 19.67
C LEU A 229 22.85 -32.69 20.32
N LYS A 230 21.56 -32.59 19.99
CA LYS A 230 20.55 -33.57 20.42
C LYS A 230 20.74 -34.90 19.70
N GLU A 231 20.92 -34.87 18.38
CA GLU A 231 21.17 -36.08 17.58
C GLU A 231 22.44 -36.81 18.04
N TYR A 232 23.51 -36.08 18.39
CA TYR A 232 24.74 -36.68 18.93
C TYR A 232 24.51 -37.38 20.29
N LYS A 233 23.71 -36.79 21.18
CA LYS A 233 23.37 -37.39 22.48
C LYS A 233 22.48 -38.63 22.34
N ASP A 234 21.60 -38.65 21.34
CA ASP A 234 20.74 -39.81 21.07
C ASP A 234 21.51 -40.97 20.42
N THR A 235 22.63 -40.71 19.72
CA THR A 235 23.50 -41.76 19.17
C THR A 235 24.44 -42.40 20.19
N ASP A 236 24.76 -41.72 21.29
CA ASP A 236 25.65 -42.23 22.33
C ASP A 236 24.95 -43.22 23.31
N ASP A 237 23.62 -43.36 23.23
CA ASP A 237 22.84 -44.26 24.10
C ASP A 237 22.86 -45.74 23.67
N PHE A 238 23.63 -46.09 22.63
CA PHE A 238 23.87 -47.48 22.22
C PHE A 238 24.84 -48.24 23.16
N GLY A 239 25.40 -47.59 24.18
CA GLY A 239 26.40 -48.16 25.09
C GLY A 239 25.89 -48.78 26.41
N GLN A 240 24.61 -48.64 26.78
CA GLN A 240 24.12 -49.12 28.09
C GLN A 240 23.44 -50.50 28.09
N LYS A 241 23.52 -51.26 26.99
CA LYS A 241 23.13 -52.68 26.97
C LYS A 241 24.23 -53.57 26.41
N ALA A 242 25.28 -53.77 27.20
CA ALA A 242 26.16 -54.92 27.06
C ALA A 242 26.50 -55.48 28.46
N HIS A 243 25.75 -56.53 28.81
CA HIS A 243 25.91 -57.52 29.89
C HIS A 243 25.85 -57.09 31.36
#